data_AF-A0A1Q6RWM8-F1
#
_entry.id   AF-A0A1Q6RWM8-F1
#
_cell.length_a   1.000
_cell.length_b   1.000
_cell.length_c   1.000
_cell.angle_alpha   90.00
_cell.angle_beta   90.00
_cell.angle_gamma   90.00
#
_symmetry.space_group_name_H-M   'P 1'
#
loop_
_entity.id
_entity.type
_entity.pdbx_description
1 polymer ?
#
loop_
_entity_poly.entity_id
_entity_poly.type
_entity_poly.pdbx_seq_one_letter_code
_entity_poly.pdbx_strand_id
1 'polypeptide(L)'
;MCKMISSESIIGNFLLAALEKGDDRINVDKLFMFESLLGSNLNHLNYFTCLNYMNILDFAEDYPFFVKSVNEINVCMTDSYDQYVLSNKLSRYFKMGLPKVVINEMQTVSQKVLEDRI
;
A
#
# COMPACT_ATOMS: atom_id res chain seq x y z
N MET A 1 -11.88 -4.08 21.58
CA MET A 1 -12.36 -4.11 20.18
C MET A 1 -11.17 -3.79 19.30
N CYS A 2 -10.72 -4.73 18.48
CA CYS A 2 -9.57 -4.50 17.59
C CYS A 2 -9.97 -3.56 16.46
N LYS A 3 -9.03 -2.74 15.98
CA LYS A 3 -9.25 -1.75 14.93
C LYS A 3 -8.72 -2.28 13.61
N MET A 4 -9.62 -2.47 12.63
CA MET A 4 -9.23 -2.89 11.29
C MET A 4 -8.66 -1.70 10.52
N ILE A 5 -7.55 -1.92 9.82
CA ILE A 5 -7.06 -1.01 8.80
C ILE A 5 -7.63 -1.49 7.46
N SER A 6 -8.23 -0.60 6.66
CA SER A 6 -8.80 -0.98 5.37
C SER A 6 -7.73 -1.47 4.39
N SER A 7 -8.10 -2.42 3.53
CA SER A 7 -7.26 -2.88 2.43
C SER A 7 -6.84 -1.73 1.52
N GLU A 8 -7.75 -0.80 1.22
CA GLU A 8 -7.45 0.40 0.44
C GLU A 8 -6.31 1.23 1.04
N SER A 9 -6.34 1.46 2.35
CA SER A 9 -5.27 2.17 3.04
C SER A 9 -3.95 1.39 3.00
N ILE A 10 -3.98 0.07 3.14
CA ILE A 10 -2.78 -0.78 3.08
C ILE A 10 -2.17 -0.71 1.68
N ILE A 11 -2.95 -1.03 0.64
CA ILE A 11 -2.50 -1.09 -0.75
C ILE A 11 -2.04 0.29 -1.21
N GLY A 12 -2.87 1.32 -1.02
CA GLY A 12 -2.60 2.68 -1.47
C GLY A 12 -1.33 3.27 -0.86
N ASN A 13 -1.11 3.10 0.45
CA ASN A 13 0.10 3.60 1.10
C ASN A 13 1.36 2.88 0.62
N PHE A 14 1.30 1.56 0.37
CA PHE A 14 2.46 0.81 -0.11
C PHE A 14 2.83 1.17 -1.55
N LEU A 15 1.84 1.23 -2.44
CA LEU A 15 2.04 1.62 -3.84
C LEU A 15 2.56 3.07 -3.97
N LEU A 16 2.09 3.99 -3.13
CA LEU A 16 2.64 5.35 -3.08
C LEU A 16 4.11 5.36 -2.66
N ALA A 17 4.47 4.57 -1.65
CA ALA A 17 5.86 4.46 -1.22
C ALA A 17 6.77 3.88 -2.30
N ALA A 18 6.27 2.95 -3.12
CA ALA A 18 6.98 2.43 -4.29
C ALA A 18 7.21 3.52 -5.35
N LEU A 19 6.17 4.27 -5.70
CA LEU A 19 6.27 5.37 -6.67
C LEU A 19 7.22 6.47 -6.21
N GLU A 20 7.22 6.80 -4.91
CA GLU A 20 8.18 7.75 -4.33
C GLU A 20 9.65 7.29 -4.48
N LYS A 21 9.89 5.98 -4.62
CA LYS A 21 11.21 5.39 -4.95
C LYS A 21 11.48 5.25 -6.45
N GLY A 22 10.50 5.57 -7.30
CA GLY A 22 10.59 5.41 -8.76
C GLY A 22 10.21 4.02 -9.27
N ASP A 23 9.62 3.17 -8.43
CA ASP A 23 9.12 1.86 -8.83
C ASP A 23 7.66 2.00 -9.31
N ASP A 24 7.43 1.86 -10.61
CA ASP A 24 6.11 1.86 -11.26
C ASP A 24 5.47 0.47 -11.30
N ARG A 25 6.21 -0.56 -10.91
CA ARG A 25 5.79 -1.97 -10.90
C ARG A 25 6.23 -2.66 -9.63
N ILE A 26 5.28 -3.30 -8.96
CA ILE A 26 5.51 -3.99 -7.69
C ILE A 26 5.03 -5.44 -7.76
N ASN A 27 5.84 -6.35 -7.22
CA ASN A 27 5.46 -7.75 -7.07
C ASN A 27 4.34 -7.88 -6.01
N VAL A 28 3.29 -8.65 -6.34
CA VAL A 28 2.18 -8.97 -5.43
C VAL A 28 2.68 -9.59 -4.12
N ASP A 29 3.72 -10.41 -4.15
CA ASP A 29 4.35 -11.00 -2.96
C ASP A 29 4.92 -9.95 -2.01
N LYS A 30 5.48 -8.85 -2.55
CA LYS A 30 5.97 -7.73 -1.72
C LYS A 30 4.82 -7.04 -1.00
N LEU A 31 3.66 -6.92 -1.65
CA LEU A 31 2.48 -6.33 -1.03
C LEU A 31 1.93 -7.21 0.11
N PHE A 32 1.91 -8.54 -0.07
CA PHE A 32 1.56 -9.47 1.01
C PHE A 32 2.59 -9.49 2.13
N MET A 33 3.89 -9.41 1.79
CA MET A 33 4.95 -9.31 2.80
C MET A 33 4.82 -8.02 3.62
N PHE A 34 4.51 -6.89 2.96
CA PHE A 34 4.22 -5.63 3.62
C PHE A 34 3.06 -5.75 4.60
N GLU A 35 1.93 -6.32 4.15
CA GLU A 35 0.75 -6.47 5.00
C GLU A 35 1.01 -7.36 6.22
N SER A 36 1.67 -8.51 6.01
CA SER A 36 2.00 -9.45 7.09
C SER A 36 2.92 -8.83 8.15
N LEU A 37 3.97 -8.13 7.72
CA LEU A 37 4.89 -7.43 8.63
C LEU A 37 4.20 -6.28 9.37
N LEU A 38 3.38 -5.49 8.66
CA LEU A 38 2.60 -4.40 9.25
C LEU A 38 1.63 -4.92 10.31
N GLY A 39 0.89 -5.98 10.00
CA GLY A 39 -0.04 -6.63 10.92
C GLY A 39 0.65 -7.14 12.18
N SER A 40 1.79 -7.83 12.02
CA SER A 40 2.61 -8.29 13.15
C SER A 40 3.08 -7.12 14.03
N ASN A 41 3.58 -6.05 13.41
CA ASN A 41 4.12 -4.90 14.14
C ASN A 41 3.04 -4.10 14.86
N LEU A 42 1.82 -4.03 14.33
CA LEU A 42 0.73 -3.25 14.94
C LEU A 42 -0.16 -4.05 15.90
N ASN A 43 0.00 -5.38 15.98
CA ASN A 43 -0.84 -6.24 16.81
C ASN A 43 -0.81 -5.84 18.30
N HIS A 44 0.37 -5.44 18.81
CA HIS A 44 0.51 -4.96 20.20
C HIS A 44 -0.27 -3.67 20.52
N LEU A 45 -0.69 -2.94 19.49
CA LEU A 45 -1.51 -1.72 19.58
C LEU A 45 -3.01 -2.00 19.28
N ASN A 46 -3.40 -3.28 19.16
CA ASN A 46 -4.75 -3.73 18.80
C ASN A 46 -5.23 -3.25 17.41
N TYR A 47 -4.32 -3.06 16.45
CA TYR A 47 -4.69 -2.95 15.03
C TYR A 47 -4.47 -4.28 14.33
N PHE A 48 -5.31 -4.55 13.35
CA PHE A 48 -5.15 -5.71 12.47
C PHE A 48 -5.32 -5.31 11.02
N THR A 49 -4.63 -6.06 10.17
CA THR A 49 -4.67 -5.98 8.72
C THR A 49 -5.15 -7.32 8.19
N CYS A 50 -5.76 -7.32 7.01
CA CYS A 50 -6.03 -8.52 6.25
C CYS A 50 -6.12 -8.13 4.79
N LEU A 51 -5.32 -8.77 3.95
CA LEU A 51 -5.30 -8.56 2.52
C LEU A 51 -5.35 -9.90 1.80
N ASN A 52 -6.18 -9.97 0.77
CA ASN A 52 -6.18 -11.08 -0.18
C ASN A 52 -6.11 -10.55 -1.62
N TYR A 53 -5.97 -11.45 -2.59
CA TYR A 53 -5.83 -11.06 -3.99
C TYR A 53 -7.06 -10.32 -4.54
N MET A 54 -8.27 -10.67 -4.10
CA MET A 54 -9.49 -9.98 -4.54
C MET A 54 -9.48 -8.52 -4.13
N ASN A 55 -8.97 -8.19 -2.92
CA ASN A 55 -8.82 -6.80 -2.52
C ASN A 55 -7.89 -5.99 -3.42
N ILE A 56 -6.90 -6.63 -4.06
CA ILE A 56 -6.00 -5.97 -5.01
C ILE A 56 -6.73 -5.71 -6.33
N LEU A 57 -7.57 -6.65 -6.77
CA LEU A 57 -8.41 -6.49 -7.96
C LEU A 57 -9.45 -5.39 -7.75
N ASP A 58 -10.20 -5.44 -6.65
CA ASP A 58 -11.19 -4.42 -6.27
C ASP A 58 -10.53 -3.03 -6.24
N PHE A 59 -9.35 -2.92 -5.61
CA PHE A 59 -8.59 -1.67 -5.58
C PHE A 59 -8.20 -1.18 -6.99
N ALA A 60 -7.83 -2.06 -7.91
CA ALA A 60 -7.51 -1.66 -9.27
C ALA A 60 -8.75 -1.18 -10.04
N GLU A 61 -9.92 -1.76 -9.79
CA GLU A 61 -11.20 -1.33 -10.35
C GLU A 61 -11.66 0.02 -9.79
N ASP A 62 -11.46 0.26 -8.49
CA ASP A 62 -11.85 1.50 -7.80
C ASP A 62 -10.89 2.67 -8.10
N TYR A 63 -9.60 2.36 -8.37
CA TYR A 63 -8.56 3.36 -8.62
C TYR A 63 -7.84 3.17 -9.97
N PRO A 64 -8.56 3.18 -11.12
CA PRO A 64 -7.98 2.94 -12.44
C PRO A 64 -7.06 4.08 -12.91
N PHE A 65 -7.13 5.24 -12.27
CA PHE A 65 -6.21 6.35 -12.49
C PHE A 65 -4.85 6.14 -11.79
N PHE A 66 -4.79 5.24 -10.80
CA PHE A 66 -3.59 4.94 -10.03
C PHE A 66 -2.97 3.61 -10.43
N VAL A 67 -3.79 2.59 -10.66
CA VAL A 67 -3.37 1.26 -11.10
C VAL A 67 -3.71 1.07 -12.58
N LYS A 68 -2.69 0.77 -13.38
CA LYS A 68 -2.80 0.54 -14.83
C LYS A 68 -3.22 -0.89 -15.15
N SER A 69 -2.66 -1.87 -14.43
CA SER A 69 -2.99 -3.28 -14.61
C SER A 69 -2.55 -4.11 -13.40
N VAL A 70 -3.29 -5.17 -13.12
CA VAL A 70 -2.92 -6.21 -12.15
C VAL A 70 -2.84 -7.56 -12.87
N ASN A 71 -1.81 -8.33 -12.56
CA ASN A 71 -1.76 -9.76 -12.87
C ASN A 71 -1.36 -10.54 -11.61
N GLU A 72 -1.21 -11.86 -11.73
CA GLU A 72 -0.90 -12.73 -10.58
C GLU A 72 0.45 -12.40 -9.92
N ILE A 73 1.37 -11.78 -10.67
CA ILE A 73 2.74 -11.53 -10.22
C ILE A 73 2.92 -10.06 -9.85
N ASN A 74 2.28 -9.12 -10.55
CA ASN A 74 2.58 -7.70 -10.44
C ASN A 74 1.35 -6.81 -10.43
N VAL A 75 1.48 -5.71 -9.70
CA VAL A 75 0.66 -4.50 -9.79
C VAL A 75 1.48 -3.45 -10.52
N CYS A 76 0.97 -2.97 -11.67
CA CYS A 76 1.59 -1.89 -12.44
C CYS A 76 0.81 -0.60 -12.20
N MET A 77 1.50 0.45 -11.79
CA MET A 77 0.94 1.77 -11.55
C MET A 77 0.97 2.61 -12.83
N THR A 78 0.14 3.65 -12.88
CA THR A 78 0.04 4.50 -14.07
C THR A 78 1.26 5.42 -14.21
N ASP A 79 1.91 5.38 -15.38
CA ASP A 79 2.95 6.31 -15.85
C ASP A 79 2.38 7.72 -16.10
N SER A 80 1.84 8.39 -15.09
CA SER A 80 1.36 9.76 -15.28
C SER A 80 2.50 10.77 -15.13
N TYR A 81 2.63 11.65 -16.11
CA TYR A 81 3.60 12.76 -16.19
C TYR A 81 3.47 13.79 -15.03
N ASP A 82 2.44 13.65 -14.17
CA ASP A 82 2.15 14.51 -13.03
C ASP A 82 2.10 13.72 -11.70
N GLN A 83 2.94 12.67 -11.61
CA GLN A 83 3.07 11.76 -10.46
C GLN A 83 3.15 12.47 -9.11
N TYR A 84 3.76 13.66 -9.05
CA TYR A 84 3.92 14.42 -7.80
C TYR A 84 2.62 15.06 -7.28
N VAL A 85 1.76 15.56 -8.16
CA VAL A 85 0.48 16.18 -7.75
C VAL A 85 -0.54 15.09 -7.39
N LEU A 86 -0.54 13.99 -8.14
CA LEU A 86 -1.41 12.85 -7.88
C LEU A 86 -1.00 12.11 -6.60
N SER A 87 0.30 11.90 -6.36
CA SER A 87 0.80 11.23 -5.15
C SER A 87 0.44 12.00 -3.88
N ASN A 88 0.55 13.33 -3.87
CA ASN A 88 0.19 14.15 -2.72
C ASN A 88 -1.30 14.07 -2.36
N LYS A 89 -2.18 14.07 -3.37
CA LYS A 89 -3.63 13.91 -3.15
C LYS A 89 -3.97 12.53 -2.61
N LEU A 90 -3.40 11.48 -3.20
CA LEU A 90 -3.63 10.10 -2.80
C LEU A 90 -3.01 9.79 -1.42
N SER A 91 -1.83 10.33 -1.12
CA SER A 91 -1.15 10.18 0.16
C SER A 91 -2.02 10.73 1.30
N ARG A 92 -2.66 11.88 1.09
CA ARG A 92 -3.61 12.42 2.06
C ARG A 92 -4.85 11.55 2.19
N TYR A 93 -5.37 11.03 1.08
CA TYR A 93 -6.58 10.22 1.05
C TYR A 93 -6.39 8.88 1.79
N PHE A 94 -5.37 8.09 1.44
CA PHE A 94 -5.13 6.77 2.04
C PHE A 94 -4.69 6.83 3.51
N LYS A 95 -4.24 8.00 3.99
CA LYS A 95 -3.87 8.24 5.40
C LYS A 95 -5.00 8.88 6.22
N MET A 96 -6.10 9.28 5.59
CA MET A 96 -7.16 10.00 6.28
C MET A 96 -7.82 9.12 7.34
N GLY A 97 -7.91 9.62 8.57
CA GLY A 97 -8.48 8.88 9.71
C GLY A 97 -7.53 7.86 10.34
N LEU A 98 -6.33 7.63 9.78
CA LEU A 98 -5.35 6.74 10.40
C LEU A 98 -4.59 7.45 11.53
N PRO A 99 -4.39 6.77 12.68
CA PRO A 99 -3.53 7.28 13.75
C PRO A 99 -2.08 7.43 13.28
N LYS A 100 -1.38 8.44 13.80
CA LYS A 100 0.03 8.71 13.46
C LYS A 100 0.94 7.49 13.65
N VAL A 101 0.71 6.69 14.68
CA VAL A 101 1.49 5.47 14.94
C VAL A 101 1.35 4.44 13.81
N VAL A 102 0.14 4.30 13.24
CA VAL A 102 -0.11 3.40 12.11
C VAL A 102 0.59 3.91 10.85
N ILE A 103 0.50 5.22 10.59
CA ILE A 103 1.14 5.86 9.42
C ILE A 103 2.66 5.69 9.49
N ASN A 104 3.27 5.92 10.65
CA ASN A 104 4.71 5.77 10.84
C ASN A 104 5.16 4.31 10.62
N GLU A 105 4.39 3.35 11.11
CA GLU A 105 4.69 1.93 10.93
C GLU A 105 4.57 1.53 9.46
N MET A 106 3.51 1.96 8.76
CA MET A 106 3.38 1.77 7.32
C MET A 106 4.60 2.30 6.57
N GLN A 107 5.06 3.51 6.88
CA GLN A 107 6.26 4.08 6.23
C GLN A 107 7.52 3.23 6.48
N THR A 108 7.71 2.80 7.73
CA THR A 108 8.88 2.00 8.15
C THR A 108 8.90 0.63 7.46
N VAL A 109 7.76 -0.07 7.48
CA VAL A 109 7.64 -1.39 6.87
C VAL A 109 7.72 -1.29 5.34
N SER A 110 7.10 -0.28 4.72
CA SER A 110 7.23 -0.05 3.27
C SER A 110 8.68 0.09 2.84
N GLN A 111 9.48 0.90 3.55
CA GLN A 111 10.89 1.08 3.22
C GLN A 111 11.67 -0.24 3.25
N LYS A 112 11.47 -1.02 4.33
CA LYS A 112 12.09 -2.33 4.51
C LYS A 112 11.75 -3.31 3.38
N VAL A 113 10.46 -3.44 3.07
CA VAL A 113 9.98 -4.39 2.04
C VAL A 113 10.42 -3.97 0.63
N LEU A 114 10.45 -2.68 0.34
CA LEU A 114 10.88 -2.18 -0.97
C LEU A 114 12.38 -2.36 -1.19
N GLU A 115 13.20 -2.21 -0.14
CA GLU A 115 14.65 -2.43 -0.18
C GLU A 115 15.06 -3.90 -0.24
N ASP A 116 14.22 -4.80 0.25
CA ASP A 116 14.47 -6.24 0.16
C ASP A 116 14.50 -6.69 -1.31
N ARG A 117 15.63 -7.27 -1.71
CA ARG A 117 15.86 -7.89 -3.03
C ARG A 117 15.36 -9.33 -2.99
N ILE A 118 14.05 -9.50 -2.98
CA ILE A 118 13.37 -10.79 -3.20
C ILE A 118 13.04 -10.91 -4.68
#